data_AF-A0A9W9Z1N7-F1
#
_entry.id   AF-A0A9W9Z1N7-F1
#
_cell.length_a   1.000
_cell.length_b   1.000
_cell.length_c   1.000
_cell.angle_alpha   90.00
_cell.angle_beta   90.00
_cell.angle_gamma   90.00
#
_symmetry.space_group_name_H-M   'P 1'
#
loop_
_entity.id
_entity.type
_entity.pdbx_description
1 polymer ?
#
loop_
_entity_poly.entity_id
_entity_poly.type
_entity_poly.pdbx_seq_one_letter_code
_entity_poly.pdbx_strand_id
1 'polypeptide(L)'
;MEGEHLPGDLQLCGKRFLHPPIKRHGRVKITSHVISKRIVGGSASGDGAWPWQVALLLDDTQVCGGSLIRSNWILTACHCFTDYRSSTDPTRWKVKLGAHQTESKQTGFEQVREVKNIILHPRYWGQN
;
A
#
# COMPACT_ATOMS: atom_id res chain seq x y z
N MET A 1 14.30 16.50 -30.43
CA MET A 1 14.42 17.33 -29.21
C MET A 1 14.14 16.40 -28.04
N GLU A 2 15.15 15.60 -27.72
CA GLU A 2 15.97 15.74 -26.49
C GLU A 2 15.13 15.35 -25.26
N GLY A 3 15.24 14.09 -24.84
CA GLY A 3 15.90 13.72 -23.57
C GLY A 3 14.86 13.80 -22.44
N GLU A 4 14.47 12.73 -21.74
CA GLU A 4 15.35 12.06 -20.79
C GLU A 4 15.08 10.56 -20.67
N HIS A 5 16.19 9.83 -20.64
CA HIS A 5 16.30 8.44 -20.27
C HIS A 5 16.35 8.36 -18.73
N LEU A 6 15.33 7.78 -18.10
CA LEU A 6 15.42 7.34 -16.72
C LEU A 6 15.37 5.79 -16.67
N PRO A 7 16.44 5.13 -16.19
CA PRO A 7 16.50 3.68 -16.07
C PRO A 7 15.93 3.22 -14.73
N GLY A 8 15.04 2.22 -14.75
CA GLY A 8 14.60 1.48 -13.57
C GLY A 8 13.09 1.58 -13.27
N ASP A 9 12.27 0.99 -14.12
CA ASP A 9 10.81 0.98 -13.98
C ASP A 9 10.35 0.07 -12.82
N LEU A 10 10.14 0.64 -11.63
CA LEU A 10 9.21 0.06 -10.65
C LEU A 10 7.77 0.23 -11.17
N GLN A 11 7.14 -0.89 -11.52
CA GLN A 11 5.79 -0.97 -12.09
C GLN A 11 4.71 -0.80 -11.00
N LEU A 12 4.44 0.45 -10.61
CA LEU A 12 3.49 0.79 -9.55
C LEU A 12 2.06 1.00 -10.11
N CYS A 13 1.06 0.45 -9.43
CA CYS A 13 -0.38 0.61 -9.64
C CYS A 13 -1.00 1.51 -8.57
N GLY A 14 -1.97 2.34 -8.95
CA GLY A 14 -2.77 3.15 -8.02
C GLY A 14 -4.12 2.51 -7.69
N LYS A 15 -4.55 2.60 -6.42
CA LYS A 15 -5.91 2.30 -5.96
C LYS A 15 -6.60 3.56 -5.46
N ARG A 16 -7.90 3.71 -5.75
CA ARG A 16 -8.74 4.79 -5.22
C ARG A 16 -9.84 4.23 -4.33
N PHE A 17 -9.98 4.77 -3.11
CA PHE A 17 -11.09 4.53 -2.20
C PHE A 17 -12.18 5.56 -2.46
N LEU A 18 -13.45 5.16 -2.49
CA LEU A 18 -14.51 6.13 -2.23
C LEU A 18 -14.71 6.26 -0.72
N HIS A 19 -15.25 7.42 -0.37
CA HIS A 19 -15.54 7.94 0.96
C HIS A 19 -15.92 6.93 2.06
N PRO A 20 -15.69 7.29 3.35
CA PRO A 20 -15.20 8.58 3.84
C PRO A 20 -13.67 8.76 3.85
N PRO A 21 -13.19 10.02 3.86
CA PRO A 21 -11.75 10.32 3.88
C PRO A 21 -11.11 9.83 5.18
N ILE A 22 -9.86 9.37 5.10
CA ILE A 22 -9.06 9.01 6.27
C ILE A 22 -8.72 10.29 7.06
N LYS A 23 -9.01 10.30 8.37
CA LYS A 23 -8.57 11.39 9.27
C LYS A 23 -7.03 11.43 9.29
N ARG A 24 -6.46 12.60 9.00
CA ARG A 24 -5.00 12.80 9.05
C ARG A 24 -4.53 12.76 10.50
N HIS A 25 -3.86 11.67 10.89
CA HIS A 25 -3.12 11.60 12.16
C HIS A 25 -1.64 11.42 11.85
N GLY A 26 -0.79 12.29 12.41
CA GLY A 26 0.65 12.04 12.59
C GLY A 26 1.58 12.56 11.49
N ARG A 27 2.32 13.64 11.80
CA ARG A 27 3.66 13.87 11.23
C ARG A 27 4.61 13.01 12.08
N VAL A 28 5.25 12.00 11.49
CA VAL A 28 6.27 11.21 12.20
C VAL A 28 7.44 12.12 12.54
N LYS A 29 7.78 12.25 13.83
CA LYS A 29 9.04 12.87 14.25
C LYS A 29 10.16 11.86 13.97
N ILE A 30 10.93 12.07 12.92
CA ILE A 30 12.12 11.25 12.63
C ILE A 30 13.19 11.63 13.67
N THR A 31 13.38 10.79 14.69
CA THR A 31 14.55 10.88 15.56
C THR A 31 15.74 10.25 14.83
N SER A 32 16.91 10.89 14.91
CA SER A 32 18.14 10.50 14.21
C SER A 32 18.65 9.15 14.71
N HIS A 33 18.11 8.05 14.19
CA HIS A 33 18.68 6.72 14.36
C HIS A 33 19.82 6.52 13.36
N VAL A 34 20.87 5.83 13.79
CA VAL A 34 21.96 5.39 12.91
C VAL A 34 21.37 4.53 11.80
N ILE A 35 21.28 5.08 10.59
CA ILE A 35 20.76 4.38 9.43
C ILE A 35 21.84 3.40 8.97
N SER A 36 21.70 2.13 9.33
CA SER A 36 22.35 1.07 8.55
C SER A 36 21.86 1.20 7.11
N LYS A 37 22.78 1.26 6.15
CA LYS A 37 22.44 1.34 4.72
C LYS A 37 21.66 0.11 4.22
N ARG A 38 21.61 -0.97 5.00
CA ARG A 38 20.95 -2.24 4.64
C ARG A 38 19.99 -2.69 5.75
N ILE A 39 18.76 -3.04 5.36
CA ILE A 39 17.78 -3.71 6.22
C ILE A 39 17.78 -5.20 5.85
N VAL A 40 18.39 -6.05 6.68
CA VAL A 40 18.39 -7.52 6.55
C VAL A 40 18.03 -8.08 7.91
N GLY A 41 17.06 -9.01 7.96
CA GLY A 41 16.51 -9.49 9.22
C GLY A 41 15.63 -8.46 9.96
N GLY A 42 15.91 -7.16 9.78
CA GLY A 42 15.09 -6.06 10.28
C GLY A 42 14.86 -6.12 11.79
N SER A 43 13.94 -5.29 12.26
CA SER A 43 13.36 -5.39 13.59
C SER A 43 11.89 -4.98 13.51
N ALA A 44 11.08 -5.37 14.48
CA ALA A 44 9.72 -4.86 14.59
C ALA A 44 9.75 -3.32 14.64
N SER A 45 8.86 -2.66 13.89
CA SER A 45 8.72 -1.21 13.96
C SER A 45 8.01 -0.80 15.25
N GLY A 46 8.15 0.45 15.67
CA GLY A 46 7.24 1.00 16.68
C GLY A 46 5.82 1.18 16.12
N ASP A 47 4.84 1.23 17.01
CA ASP A 47 3.46 1.59 16.68
C ASP A 47 3.42 2.95 15.95
N GLY A 48 2.72 2.99 14.81
CA GLY A 48 2.56 4.22 14.03
C GLY A 48 3.85 4.79 13.41
N ALA A 49 4.98 4.06 13.45
CA ALA A 49 6.23 4.50 12.80
C ALA A 49 6.09 4.68 11.29
N TRP A 50 5.21 3.89 10.67
CA TRP A 50 4.91 3.90 9.23
C TRP A 50 3.41 4.12 8.99
N PRO A 51 2.88 5.33 9.25
CA PRO A 51 1.42 5.57 9.23
C PRO A 51 0.82 5.49 7.82
N TRP A 52 1.65 5.52 6.78
CA TRP A 52 1.24 5.30 5.39
C TRP A 52 1.23 3.83 4.98
N GLN A 53 1.67 2.90 5.83
CA GLN A 53 1.67 1.47 5.51
C GLN A 53 0.25 0.95 5.32
N VAL A 54 0.06 0.16 4.27
CA VAL A 54 -1.23 -0.41 3.88
C VAL A 54 -1.13 -1.92 3.77
N ALA A 55 -2.12 -2.62 4.30
CA ALA A 55 -2.41 -4.00 3.95
C ALA A 55 -3.53 -4.04 2.90
N LEU A 56 -3.26 -4.68 1.76
CA LEU A 56 -4.25 -4.98 0.73
C LEU A 56 -4.80 -6.38 0.98
N LEU A 57 -6.12 -6.46 1.15
CA LEU A 57 -6.82 -7.71 1.39
C LEU A 57 -7.66 -8.09 0.19
N LEU A 58 -7.51 -9.34 -0.25
CA LEU A 58 -8.38 -9.99 -1.23
C LEU A 58 -9.23 -11.00 -0.48
N ASP A 59 -10.56 -10.85 -0.52
CA ASP A 59 -11.51 -11.69 0.23
C ASP A 59 -11.08 -11.86 1.71
N ASP A 60 -10.81 -10.72 2.37
CA ASP A 60 -10.36 -10.62 3.76
C ASP A 60 -8.99 -11.26 4.10
N THR A 61 -8.26 -11.77 3.10
CA THR A 61 -6.90 -12.29 3.27
C THR A 61 -5.87 -11.26 2.80
N GLN A 62 -4.88 -10.92 3.64
CA GLN A 62 -3.80 -10.01 3.23
C GLN A 62 -2.91 -10.68 2.18
N VAL A 63 -2.80 -10.06 1.00
CA VAL A 63 -2.01 -10.58 -0.12
C VAL A 63 -0.89 -9.65 -0.56
N CYS A 64 -1.04 -8.35 -0.34
CA CYS A 64 -0.05 -7.34 -0.75
C CYS A 64 0.06 -6.19 0.26
N GLY A 65 1.14 -5.41 0.12
CA GLY A 65 1.30 -4.12 0.77
C GLY A 65 0.95 -2.93 -0.13
N GLY A 66 1.02 -1.74 0.43
CA GLY A 66 0.93 -0.49 -0.32
C GLY A 66 1.30 0.73 0.53
N SER A 67 1.19 1.92 -0.06
CA SER A 67 1.45 3.19 0.62
C SER A 67 0.31 4.18 0.38
N LEU A 68 -0.20 4.78 1.46
CA LEU A 68 -1.15 5.87 1.39
C LEU A 68 -0.46 7.15 0.89
N ILE A 69 -0.74 7.54 -0.35
CA ILE A 69 -0.15 8.73 -0.99
C ILE A 69 -1.08 9.95 -0.95
N ARG A 70 -2.38 9.72 -0.70
CA ARG A 70 -3.39 10.75 -0.46
C ARG A 70 -4.50 10.15 0.40
N SER A 71 -5.36 10.98 0.99
CA SER A 71 -6.49 10.56 1.84
C SER A 71 -7.42 9.51 1.22
N ASN A 72 -7.39 9.32 -0.10
CA ASN A 72 -8.17 8.33 -0.83
C ASN A 72 -7.38 7.65 -1.97
N TRP A 73 -6.05 7.73 -1.96
CA TRP A 73 -5.18 7.08 -2.95
C TRP A 73 -4.08 6.26 -2.31
N ILE A 74 -3.94 5.02 -2.77
CA ILE A 74 -2.88 4.11 -2.38
C ILE A 74 -2.06 3.73 -3.60
N LEU A 75 -0.75 3.69 -3.44
CA LEU A 75 0.20 3.18 -4.42
C LEU A 75 0.64 1.77 -4.01
N THR A 76 0.71 0.86 -4.96
CA THR A 76 1.09 -0.55 -4.76
C THR A 76 1.70 -1.09 -6.06
N ALA A 77 2.00 -2.39 -6.16
CA ALA A 77 2.50 -3.00 -7.39
C ALA A 77 1.36 -3.48 -8.30
N CYS A 78 1.56 -3.46 -9.63
CA CYS A 78 0.57 -3.97 -10.58
C CYS A 78 0.32 -5.48 -10.44
N HIS A 79 1.37 -6.27 -10.14
CA HIS A 79 1.27 -7.73 -10.01
C HIS A 79 0.28 -8.18 -8.93
N CYS A 80 0.04 -7.33 -7.92
CA CYS A 80 -0.98 -7.58 -6.91
C CYS A 80 -2.38 -7.80 -7.49
N PHE A 81 -2.69 -7.34 -8.71
CA PHE A 81 -4.00 -7.50 -9.36
C PHE A 81 -3.99 -8.43 -10.57
N THR A 82 -2.81 -8.79 -11.07
CA THR A 82 -2.69 -9.53 -12.33
C THR A 82 -2.14 -10.94 -12.19
N ASP A 83 -1.54 -11.27 -11.04
CA ASP A 83 -1.05 -12.63 -10.81
C ASP A 83 -2.21 -13.64 -10.72
N TYR A 84 -1.93 -14.93 -10.94
CA TYR A 84 -2.96 -15.97 -11.09
C TYR A 84 -3.89 -16.17 -9.88
N ARG A 85 -3.51 -15.68 -8.69
CA ARG A 85 -4.34 -15.71 -7.47
C ARG A 85 -4.99 -14.36 -7.14
N SER A 86 -4.88 -13.39 -8.04
CA SER A 86 -5.39 -12.04 -7.84
C SER A 86 -6.70 -11.81 -8.58
N SER A 87 -7.29 -10.63 -8.37
CA SER A 87 -8.49 -10.19 -9.07
C SER A 87 -8.37 -8.73 -9.45
N THR A 88 -8.87 -8.37 -10.63
CA THR A 88 -9.05 -6.98 -11.07
C THR A 88 -10.38 -6.39 -10.63
N ASP A 89 -11.28 -7.20 -10.04
CA ASP A 89 -12.55 -6.75 -9.50
C ASP A 89 -12.34 -5.98 -8.19
N PRO A 90 -12.60 -4.66 -8.15
CA PRO A 90 -12.37 -3.85 -6.95
C PRO A 90 -13.23 -4.26 -5.75
N THR A 91 -14.39 -4.91 -5.96
CA THR A 91 -15.32 -5.28 -4.87
C THR A 91 -14.76 -6.34 -3.93
N ARG A 92 -13.85 -7.18 -4.45
CA ARG A 92 -13.15 -8.21 -3.68
C ARG A 92 -12.00 -7.66 -2.85
N TRP A 93 -11.62 -6.40 -3.08
CA TRP A 93 -10.50 -5.77 -2.40
C TRP A 93 -10.94 -4.88 -1.25
N LYS A 94 -10.30 -5.09 -0.10
CA LYS A 94 -10.33 -4.18 1.04
C LYS A 94 -8.94 -3.68 1.33
N VAL A 95 -8.89 -2.58 2.06
CA VAL A 95 -7.65 -1.96 2.52
C VAL A 95 -7.73 -1.73 3.99
N LYS A 96 -6.70 -2.18 4.71
CA LYS A 96 -6.53 -1.95 6.14
C LYS A 96 -5.34 -1.01 6.35
N LEU A 97 -5.61 0.09 7.04
CA LEU A 97 -4.66 1.15 7.40
C LEU A 97 -4.52 1.21 8.91
N GLY A 98 -3.38 1.71 9.40
CA GLY A 98 -3.15 1.88 10.84
C GLY A 98 -2.97 0.56 11.61
N ALA A 99 -2.87 -0.57 10.91
CA ALA A 99 -2.56 -1.86 11.50
C ALA A 99 -1.06 -1.98 11.75
N HIS A 100 -0.69 -2.38 12.97
CA HIS A 100 0.68 -2.75 13.32
C HIS A 100 0.90 -4.27 13.35
N GLN A 101 -0.16 -5.04 13.64
CA GLN A 101 -0.13 -6.50 13.70
C GLN A 101 -1.06 -7.09 12.62
N THR A 102 -0.61 -8.16 11.97
CA THR A 102 -1.33 -8.84 10.89
C THR A 102 -2.54 -9.62 11.41
N GLU A 103 -2.37 -10.33 12.54
CA GLU A 103 -3.32 -11.36 13.00
C GLU A 103 -4.06 -11.00 14.30
N SER A 104 -3.69 -9.91 14.98
CA SER A 104 -4.30 -9.55 16.25
C SER A 104 -5.69 -8.93 16.09
N LYS A 105 -6.52 -9.09 17.13
CA LYS A 105 -7.74 -8.27 17.31
C LYS A 105 -7.38 -6.79 17.19
N GLN A 106 -8.29 -6.03 16.58
CA GLN A 106 -8.11 -4.62 16.27
C GLN A 106 -7.63 -3.84 17.50
N THR A 107 -6.52 -3.13 17.35
CA THR A 107 -5.96 -2.20 18.34
C THR A 107 -6.83 -0.94 18.50
N GLY A 108 -7.82 -0.76 17.61
CA GLY A 108 -8.82 0.31 17.64
C GLY A 108 -8.48 1.51 16.76
N PHE A 109 -7.26 1.54 16.21
CA PHE A 109 -6.81 2.59 15.28
C PHE A 109 -6.93 2.17 13.81
N GLU A 110 -7.26 0.92 13.55
CA GLU A 110 -7.34 0.39 12.20
C GLU A 110 -8.55 0.94 11.44
N GLN A 111 -8.32 1.32 10.18
CA GLN A 111 -9.38 1.70 9.27
C GLN A 111 -9.43 0.70 8.11
N VAL A 112 -10.55 0.01 7.98
CA VAL A 112 -10.84 -0.85 6.83
C VAL A 112 -11.71 -0.09 5.83
N ARG A 113 -11.31 -0.07 4.56
CA ARG A 113 -11.98 0.64 3.46
C ARG A 113 -12.13 -0.24 2.23
N GLU A 114 -13.24 -0.07 1.53
CA GLU A 114 -13.52 -0.74 0.25
C GLU A 114 -12.81 -0.02 -0.91
N VAL A 115 -12.30 -0.80 -1.87
CA VAL A 115 -11.69 -0.26 -3.08
C VAL A 115 -12.77 0.13 -4.08
N LYS A 116 -12.67 1.35 -4.64
CA LYS A 116 -13.56 1.76 -5.75
C LYS A 116 -12.99 1.33 -7.09
N ASN A 117 -11.75 1.75 -7.35
CA ASN A 117 -11.12 1.58 -8.66
C ASN A 117 -9.68 1.09 -8.46
N ILE A 118 -9.24 0.27 -9.41
CA ILE A 118 -7.87 -0.19 -9.58
C ILE A 118 -7.38 0.38 -10.92
N ILE A 119 -6.27 1.10 -10.91
CA ILE A 119 -5.68 1.72 -12.10
C ILE A 119 -4.29 1.13 -12.31
N LEU A 120 -4.23 0.15 -13.19
CA LEU A 120 -2.98 -0.47 -13.62
C LEU A 120 -2.19 0.50 -14.49
N HIS A 121 -0.87 0.46 -14.38
CA HIS A 121 -0.02 1.26 -15.24
C HIS A 121 -0.15 0.79 -16.70
N PRO A 122 -0.34 1.68 -17.70
CA PRO A 122 -0.57 1.28 -19.09
C PRO A 122 0.55 0.46 -19.72
N ARG A 123 1.79 0.62 -19.22
CA ARG A 123 2.97 -0.13 -19.70
C ARG A 123 3.28 -1.37 -18.86
N TYR A 124 2.41 -1.75 -17.93
CA TYR A 124 2.56 -2.99 -17.21
C TYR A 124 2.20 -4.15 -18.14
N TRP A 125 3.16 -5.04 -18.38
CA TRP A 125 3.08 -6.10 -19.38
C TRP A 125 2.31 -7.35 -18.90
N GLY A 126 2.05 -7.48 -17.60
CA GLY A 126 1.32 -8.61 -17.02
C GLY A 126 -0.20 -8.50 -17.12
N GLN A 127 -0.76 -7.76 -18.09
CA GLN A 127 -2.20 -7.71 -18.29
C GLN A 127 -2.59 -8.79 -19.32
N ASN A 128 -3.13 -9.90 -18.82
CA ASN A 128 -3.81 -10.90 -19.66
C ASN A 128 -5.23 -10.44 -20.00
#